data_AF-A0A524C5G3-F1
#
_entry.id   AF-A0A524C5G3-F1
#
_cell.length_a   1.000
_cell.length_b   1.000
_cell.length_c   1.000
_cell.angle_alpha   90.00
_cell.angle_beta   90.00
_cell.angle_gamma   90.00
#
_symmetry.space_group_name_H-M   'P 1'
#
loop_
_entity.id
_entity.type
_entity.pdbx_description
1 polymer ?
#
loop_
_entity_poly.entity_id
_entity_poly.type
_entity_poly.pdbx_seq_one_letter_code
_entity_poly.pdbx_strand_id
1 'polypeptide(L)'
;MSKKEDYPKEIITYERVSYESEEKIKVITVVKNEYEEKAVLAAISFMNAFNKSDPHECDKYVHYPHIAILVNGNIISTEKPPFLSKKYFEAMSKISEWHHTCWDTRHVLHSGKNKIHLELQFTRYKYDGTKIASSHAIWIITNQNGYWGVVMRSVYV
;
A
#
# COMPACT_ATOMS: atom_id res chain seq x y z
N MET A 1 -20.75 25.60 1.86
CA MET A 1 -19.42 25.74 2.49
C MET A 1 -19.21 24.51 3.37
N SER A 2 -18.40 23.52 2.93
CA SER A 2 -18.07 22.40 3.82
C SER A 2 -17.19 22.92 4.95
N LYS A 3 -17.38 22.39 6.16
CA LYS A 3 -16.49 22.66 7.30
C LYS A 3 -15.05 22.42 6.84
N LYS A 4 -14.17 23.40 7.01
CA LYS A 4 -12.72 23.17 6.96
C LYS A 4 -12.44 22.16 8.08
N GLU A 5 -12.12 20.93 7.72
CA GLU A 5 -11.58 19.99 8.67
C GLU A 5 -10.22 20.51 9.14
N ASP A 6 -9.96 20.47 10.44
CA ASP A 6 -8.68 20.92 11.00
C ASP A 6 -7.60 19.88 10.65
N TYR A 7 -6.67 20.29 9.79
CA TYR A 7 -5.43 19.58 9.49
C TYR A 7 -4.26 20.28 10.21
N PRO A 8 -3.18 19.55 10.60
CA PRO A 8 -2.91 18.15 10.29
C PRO A 8 -3.74 17.15 11.10
N LYS A 9 -3.96 15.96 10.54
CA LYS A 9 -4.61 14.81 11.20
C LYS A 9 -3.68 13.61 11.24
N GLU A 10 -3.88 12.72 12.21
CA GLU A 10 -3.21 11.43 12.29
C GLU A 10 -4.12 10.31 11.76
N ILE A 11 -3.62 9.55 10.80
CA ILE A 11 -4.19 8.26 10.39
C ILE A 11 -3.40 7.18 11.10
N ILE A 12 -4.08 6.41 11.95
CA ILE A 12 -3.46 5.38 12.79
C ILE A 12 -3.92 4.01 12.30
N THR A 13 -2.97 3.12 11.99
CA THR A 13 -3.23 1.68 11.78
C THR A 13 -2.50 0.85 12.84
N TYR A 14 -2.99 -0.36 13.08
CA TYR A 14 -2.39 -1.32 13.99
C TYR A 14 -2.08 -2.60 13.21
N GLU A 15 -0.80 -2.82 12.92
CA GLU A 15 -0.32 -3.91 12.09
C GLU A 15 -0.03 -5.13 12.97
N ARG A 16 -0.73 -6.24 12.70
CA ARG A 16 -0.46 -7.51 13.35
C ARG A 16 0.74 -8.16 12.67
N VAL A 17 1.84 -8.32 13.38
CA VAL A 17 3.07 -8.95 12.86
C VAL A 17 3.01 -10.48 12.91
N SER A 18 2.42 -11.03 13.97
CA SER A 18 2.25 -12.47 14.18
C SER A 18 0.79 -12.80 14.41
N TYR A 19 0.30 -13.91 13.88
CA TYR A 19 -1.03 -14.44 14.17
C TYR A 19 -1.05 -15.40 15.36
N GLU A 20 0.11 -15.67 15.97
CA GLU A 20 0.25 -16.39 17.24
C GLU A 20 0.25 -15.42 18.44
N SER A 21 0.25 -14.11 18.19
CA SER A 21 0.22 -13.05 19.20
C SER A 21 -0.90 -12.05 18.91
N GLU A 22 -1.38 -11.39 19.96
CA GLU A 22 -2.30 -10.25 19.83
C GLU A 22 -1.57 -8.91 19.66
N GLU A 23 -0.24 -8.89 19.83
CA GLU A 23 0.57 -7.69 19.69
C GLU A 23 0.44 -7.07 18.31
N LYS A 24 0.33 -5.73 18.28
CA LYS A 24 0.25 -4.96 17.04
C LYS A 24 1.18 -3.77 17.10
N ILE A 25 1.82 -3.49 15.97
CA ILE A 25 2.62 -2.30 15.78
C ILE A 25 1.70 -1.14 15.39
N LYS A 26 1.78 -0.03 16.13
CA LYS A 26 1.06 1.20 15.80
C LYS A 26 1.83 1.94 14.71
N VAL A 27 1.19 2.19 13.56
CA VAL A 27 1.75 3.00 12.47
C VAL A 27 0.93 4.27 12.33
N ILE A 28 1.59 5.42 12.46
CA ILE A 28 0.97 6.75 12.38
C ILE A 28 1.40 7.42 11.09
N THR A 29 0.44 7.95 10.34
CA THR A 29 0.68 8.80 9.17
C THR A 29 0.02 10.14 9.42
N VAL A 30 0.79 11.21 9.52
CA VAL A 30 0.21 12.56 9.60
C VAL A 30 -0.03 13.11 8.20
N VAL A 31 -1.25 13.60 7.98
CA VAL A 31 -1.74 14.17 6.72
C VAL A 31 -2.12 15.63 6.94
N LYS A 32 -1.81 16.49 5.97
CA LYS A 32 -1.92 17.96 6.06
C LYS A 32 -3.11 18.54 5.32
N ASN A 33 -3.83 17.74 4.54
CA ASN A 33 -5.03 18.14 3.82
C ASN A 33 -5.86 16.91 3.42
N GLU A 34 -7.06 17.15 2.90
CA GLU A 34 -8.00 16.09 2.50
C GLU A 34 -7.51 15.20 1.36
N TYR A 35 -6.61 15.69 0.51
CA TYR A 35 -6.06 14.91 -0.59
C TYR A 35 -5.09 13.88 -0.04
N GLU A 36 -4.24 14.29 0.89
CA GLU A 36 -3.34 13.40 1.63
C GLU A 36 -4.10 12.31 2.37
N GLU A 37 -5.15 12.69 3.09
CA GLU A 37 -6.01 11.73 3.79
C GLU A 37 -6.60 10.69 2.84
N LYS A 38 -7.26 11.14 1.76
CA LYS A 38 -7.90 10.24 0.79
C LYS A 38 -6.90 9.31 0.10
N ALA A 39 -5.73 9.80 -0.27
CA ALA A 39 -4.71 8.98 -0.92
C ALA A 39 -4.08 7.96 0.02
N VAL A 40 -3.78 8.34 1.27
CA VAL A 40 -3.24 7.43 2.28
C VAL A 40 -4.25 6.33 2.60
N LEU A 41 -5.54 6.67 2.73
CA LEU A 41 -6.61 5.69 2.91
C LEU A 41 -6.76 4.74 1.72
N ALA A 42 -6.54 5.22 0.48
CA ALA A 42 -6.51 4.36 -0.70
C ALA A 42 -5.33 3.37 -0.66
N ALA A 43 -4.13 3.83 -0.27
CA ALA A 43 -2.98 2.94 -0.10
C ALA A 43 -3.21 1.89 1.00
N ILE A 44 -3.76 2.28 2.14
CA ILE A 44 -4.12 1.35 3.23
C ILE A 44 -5.13 0.30 2.74
N SER A 45 -6.18 0.75 2.03
CA SER A 45 -7.19 -0.14 1.47
C SER A 45 -6.60 -1.12 0.44
N PHE A 46 -5.66 -0.66 -0.39
CA PHE A 46 -4.91 -1.52 -1.30
C PHE A 46 -4.14 -2.62 -0.55
N MET A 47 -3.37 -2.27 0.49
CA MET A 47 -2.63 -3.28 1.28
C MET A 47 -3.57 -4.26 1.99
N ASN A 48 -4.72 -3.78 2.48
CA ASN A 48 -5.74 -4.64 3.06
C ASN A 48 -6.31 -5.64 2.05
N ALA A 49 -6.58 -5.20 0.81
CA ALA A 49 -7.00 -6.07 -0.28
C ALA A 49 -5.91 -7.09 -0.66
N PHE A 50 -4.65 -6.64 -0.69
CA PHE A 50 -3.49 -7.48 -0.97
C PHE A 50 -3.33 -8.59 0.07
N ASN A 51 -3.46 -8.27 1.36
CA ASN A 51 -3.40 -9.25 2.44
C ASN A 51 -4.58 -10.23 2.46
N LYS A 52 -5.72 -9.88 1.86
CA LYS A 52 -6.83 -10.82 1.61
C LYS A 52 -6.58 -11.76 0.44
N SER A 53 -5.45 -11.62 -0.26
CA SER A 53 -5.14 -12.35 -1.50
C SER A 53 -6.27 -12.25 -2.53
N ASP A 54 -6.91 -11.07 -2.62
CA ASP A 54 -8.04 -10.82 -3.53
C ASP A 54 -7.62 -9.87 -4.66
N PRO A 55 -7.31 -10.40 -5.86
CA PRO A 55 -6.92 -9.57 -6.99
C PRO A 55 -8.00 -8.59 -7.44
N HIS A 56 -9.28 -8.98 -7.36
CA HIS A 56 -10.38 -8.13 -7.81
C HIS A 56 -10.60 -6.95 -6.86
N GLU A 57 -10.43 -7.18 -5.55
CA GLU A 57 -10.45 -6.10 -4.57
C GLU A 57 -9.22 -5.20 -4.72
N CYS A 58 -8.05 -5.76 -5.04
CA CYS A 58 -6.85 -4.97 -5.32
C CYS A 58 -7.06 -3.99 -6.49
N ASP A 59 -7.74 -4.44 -7.55
CA ASP A 59 -8.07 -3.60 -8.72
C ASP A 59 -8.90 -2.36 -8.34
N LYS A 60 -9.63 -2.40 -7.23
CA LYS A 60 -10.40 -1.26 -6.69
C LYS A 60 -9.56 -0.26 -5.92
N TYR A 61 -8.25 -0.37 -5.87
CA TYR A 61 -7.36 0.62 -5.21
C TYR A 61 -6.13 0.99 -6.04
N VAL A 62 -6.13 0.65 -7.33
CA VAL A 62 -5.06 0.99 -8.28
C VAL A 62 -5.61 1.72 -9.49
N HIS A 63 -4.73 2.42 -10.20
CA HIS A 63 -5.04 2.99 -11.51
C HIS A 63 -4.23 2.31 -12.61
N TYR A 64 -4.80 2.35 -13.81
CA TYR A 64 -4.25 1.77 -15.02
C TYR A 64 -3.83 2.87 -16.01
N PRO A 65 -2.69 2.72 -16.73
CA PRO A 65 -1.71 1.64 -16.60
C PRO A 65 -1.02 1.66 -15.22
N HIS A 66 -0.90 0.49 -14.60
CA HIS A 66 -0.21 0.33 -13.32
C HIS A 66 1.25 0.00 -13.57
N ILE A 67 2.16 0.81 -13.03
CA ILE A 67 3.60 0.65 -13.21
C ILE A 67 4.23 0.16 -11.91
N ALA A 68 5.04 -0.90 -11.99
CA ALA A 68 5.87 -1.34 -10.88
C ALA A 68 7.34 -1.38 -11.32
N ILE A 69 8.20 -0.64 -10.62
CA ILE A 69 9.65 -0.75 -10.72
C ILE A 69 10.11 -1.64 -9.57
N LEU A 70 10.61 -2.82 -9.91
CA LEU A 70 11.02 -3.83 -8.94
C LEU A 70 12.44 -3.55 -8.41
N VAL A 71 12.81 -4.24 -7.34
CA VAL A 71 14.13 -4.14 -6.68
C VAL A 71 15.30 -4.33 -7.65
N ASN A 72 15.13 -5.15 -8.69
CA ASN A 72 16.16 -5.40 -9.70
C ASN A 72 16.15 -4.39 -10.87
N GLY A 73 15.37 -3.31 -10.77
CA GLY A 73 15.21 -2.28 -11.81
C GLY A 73 14.24 -2.65 -12.93
N ASN A 74 13.67 -3.86 -12.95
CA ASN A 74 12.70 -4.25 -13.97
C ASN A 74 11.41 -3.45 -13.83
N ILE A 75 10.89 -3.01 -14.97
CA ILE A 75 9.61 -2.32 -15.06
C ILE A 75 8.54 -3.30 -15.52
N ILE A 76 7.46 -3.40 -14.76
CA ILE A 76 6.23 -4.07 -15.16
C ILE A 76 5.18 -3.00 -15.43
N SER A 77 4.64 -2.97 -16.64
CA SER A 77 3.43 -2.22 -16.98
C SER A 77 2.26 -3.17 -17.10
N THR A 78 1.18 -2.90 -16.38
CA THR A 78 -0.11 -3.57 -16.58
C THR A 78 -1.10 -2.56 -17.12
N GLU A 79 -1.55 -2.73 -18.35
CA GLU A 79 -2.41 -1.77 -19.04
C GLU A 79 -3.88 -1.82 -18.60
N LYS A 80 -4.34 -2.99 -18.14
CA LYS A 80 -5.74 -3.25 -17.79
C LYS A 80 -5.82 -4.25 -16.64
N PRO A 81 -6.91 -4.26 -15.86
CA PRO A 81 -7.10 -5.27 -14.83
C PRO A 81 -7.21 -6.68 -15.40
N PRO A 82 -6.87 -7.71 -14.60
CA PRO A 82 -6.30 -7.58 -13.25
C PRO A 82 -4.76 -7.44 -13.26
N PHE A 83 -4.18 -6.61 -12.39
CA PHE A 83 -2.71 -6.50 -12.29
C PHE A 83 -2.08 -7.57 -11.39
N LEU A 84 -2.87 -8.22 -10.54
CA LEU A 84 -2.48 -9.39 -9.76
C LEU A 84 -3.33 -10.60 -10.16
N SER A 85 -2.87 -11.80 -9.83
CA SER A 85 -3.63 -13.02 -10.03
C SER A 85 -3.64 -13.87 -8.76
N LYS A 86 -4.60 -14.77 -8.61
CA LYS A 86 -4.58 -15.74 -7.49
C LYS A 86 -3.29 -16.57 -7.49
N LYS A 87 -2.82 -16.97 -8.68
CA LYS A 87 -1.54 -17.67 -8.88
C LYS A 87 -0.34 -16.89 -8.35
N TYR A 88 -0.37 -15.55 -8.43
CA TYR A 88 0.69 -14.72 -7.84
C TYR A 88 0.76 -14.90 -6.31
N PHE A 89 -0.38 -14.83 -5.62
CA PHE A 89 -0.44 -15.02 -4.17
C PHE A 89 -0.10 -16.45 -3.76
N GLU A 90 -0.60 -17.45 -4.49
CA GLU A 90 -0.25 -18.86 -4.29
C GLU A 90 1.27 -19.08 -4.43
N ALA A 91 1.89 -18.47 -5.44
CA ALA A 91 3.34 -18.55 -5.65
C ALA A 91 4.12 -17.89 -4.51
N MET A 92 3.71 -16.70 -4.04
CA MET A 92 4.35 -16.04 -2.89
C MET A 92 4.28 -16.92 -1.64
N SER A 93 3.11 -17.47 -1.34
CA SER A 93 2.90 -18.34 -0.19
C SER A 93 3.74 -19.61 -0.30
N LYS A 94 3.78 -20.24 -1.47
CA LYS A 94 4.56 -21.48 -1.69
C LYS A 94 6.07 -21.28 -1.64
N ILE A 95 6.59 -20.15 -2.16
CA ILE A 95 8.03 -19.92 -2.29
C ILE A 95 8.64 -19.37 -0.99
N SER A 96 7.91 -18.50 -0.29
CA SER A 96 8.45 -17.74 0.85
C SER A 96 7.66 -17.91 2.15
N GLU A 97 6.63 -18.77 2.15
CA GLU A 97 5.68 -18.92 3.24
C GLU A 97 4.99 -17.59 3.59
N TRP A 98 4.86 -16.70 2.59
CA TRP A 98 4.17 -15.43 2.75
C TRP A 98 2.73 -15.65 3.23
N HIS A 99 2.38 -14.94 4.31
CA HIS A 99 1.03 -14.88 4.84
C HIS A 99 0.44 -13.48 4.70
N HIS A 100 1.21 -12.46 5.07
CA HIS A 100 0.73 -11.08 5.07
C HIS A 100 1.88 -10.07 4.99
N THR A 101 1.50 -8.82 4.74
CA THR A 101 2.40 -7.67 4.66
C THR A 101 1.93 -6.60 5.64
N CYS A 102 2.83 -6.08 6.46
CA CYS A 102 2.56 -4.99 7.38
C CYS A 102 3.23 -3.71 6.90
N TRP A 103 2.59 -2.59 7.20
CA TRP A 103 3.26 -1.30 7.11
C TRP A 103 4.30 -1.15 8.23
N ASP A 104 5.46 -0.61 7.92
CA ASP A 104 6.43 -0.18 8.93
C ASP A 104 6.34 1.34 9.11
N THR A 105 6.36 2.07 7.99
CA THR A 105 6.24 3.54 7.95
C THR A 105 5.46 4.00 6.72
N ARG A 106 4.88 5.20 6.82
CA ARG A 106 4.19 5.90 5.72
C ARG A 106 4.34 7.40 5.91
N HIS A 107 4.93 8.08 4.93
CA HIS A 107 5.22 9.50 4.95
C HIS A 107 4.85 10.14 3.61
N VAL A 108 3.97 11.15 3.64
CA VAL A 108 3.67 11.93 2.43
C VAL A 108 4.85 12.86 2.15
N LEU A 109 5.53 12.66 1.03
CA LEU A 109 6.64 13.50 0.59
C LEU A 109 6.13 14.79 -0.08
N HIS A 110 5.26 14.61 -1.07
CA HIS A 110 4.68 15.69 -1.86
C HIS A 110 3.20 15.41 -2.10
N SER A 111 2.38 16.45 -2.02
CA SER A 111 0.95 16.36 -2.26
C SER A 111 0.43 17.50 -3.12
N GLY A 112 -0.60 17.20 -3.89
CA GLY A 112 -1.41 18.14 -4.64
C GLY A 112 -2.80 17.54 -4.86
N LYS A 113 -3.73 18.37 -5.34
CA LYS A 113 -5.16 18.01 -5.49
C LYS A 113 -5.40 16.67 -6.20
N ASN A 114 -4.54 16.33 -7.17
CA ASN A 114 -4.73 15.15 -8.02
C ASN A 114 -3.62 14.09 -7.90
N LYS A 115 -2.56 14.34 -7.13
CA LYS A 115 -1.40 13.43 -7.07
C LYS A 115 -0.64 13.58 -5.77
N ILE A 116 -0.25 12.43 -5.21
CA ILE A 116 0.58 12.33 -4.01
C ILE A 116 1.74 11.37 -4.26
N HIS A 117 2.88 11.70 -3.66
CA HIS A 117 4.05 10.84 -3.55
C HIS A 117 4.15 10.37 -2.10
N LEU A 118 4.02 9.07 -1.88
CA LEU A 118 4.06 8.44 -0.57
C LEU A 118 5.37 7.66 -0.45
N GLU A 119 6.26 8.09 0.44
CA GLU A 119 7.37 7.26 0.91
C GLU A 119 6.84 6.30 1.96
N LEU A 120 7.31 5.06 1.93
CA LEU A 120 6.88 4.05 2.88
C LEU A 120 7.90 2.93 3.00
N GLN A 121 7.77 2.19 4.09
CA GLN A 121 8.40 0.91 4.28
C GLN A 121 7.34 -0.12 4.65
N PHE A 122 7.47 -1.33 4.14
CA PHE A 122 6.61 -2.46 4.52
C PHE A 122 7.45 -3.72 4.70
N THR A 123 6.97 -4.61 5.55
CA THR A 123 7.59 -5.90 5.82
C THR A 123 6.62 -7.04 5.55
N ARG A 124 7.12 -8.07 4.88
CA ARG A 124 6.41 -9.32 4.63
C ARG A 124 6.70 -10.32 5.73
N TYR A 125 5.67 -11.02 6.17
CA TYR A 125 5.73 -11.95 7.28
C TYR A 125 5.09 -13.29 6.93
N LYS A 126 5.62 -14.34 7.56
CA LYS A 126 4.96 -15.64 7.71
C LYS A 126 3.83 -15.56 8.74
N TYR A 127 3.10 -16.65 8.95
CA TYR A 127 1.98 -16.69 9.90
C TYR A 127 2.40 -16.41 11.36
N ASP A 128 3.51 -17.00 11.78
CA ASP A 128 4.10 -16.89 13.12
C ASP A 128 4.77 -15.52 13.39
N GLY A 129 4.84 -14.65 12.39
CA GLY A 129 5.54 -13.37 12.44
C GLY A 129 7.03 -13.42 12.14
N THR A 130 7.52 -14.55 11.64
CA THR A 130 8.86 -14.63 11.05
C THR A 130 8.95 -13.67 9.86
N LYS A 131 9.90 -12.73 9.93
CA LYS A 131 10.18 -11.75 8.89
C LYS A 131 10.74 -12.43 7.64
N ILE A 132 10.14 -12.12 6.49
CA ILE A 132 10.62 -12.57 5.17
C ILE A 132 11.54 -11.52 4.58
N ALA A 133 11.04 -10.29 4.41
CA ALA A 133 11.80 -9.17 3.85
C ALA A 133 11.12 -7.84 4.20
N SER A 134 11.93 -6.80 4.42
CA SER A 134 11.47 -5.40 4.43
C SER A 134 11.82 -4.74 3.11
N SER A 135 11.00 -3.82 2.65
CA SER A 135 11.28 -3.05 1.44
C SER A 135 10.87 -1.60 1.62
N HIS A 136 11.75 -0.71 1.18
CA HIS A 136 11.43 0.70 1.05
C HIS A 136 10.78 0.93 -0.32
N ALA A 137 9.85 1.88 -0.38
CA ALA A 137 9.19 2.20 -1.63
C ALA A 137 8.73 3.66 -1.70
N ILE A 138 8.60 4.13 -2.93
CA ILE A 138 7.81 5.30 -3.25
C ILE A 138 6.59 4.85 -4.05
N TRP A 139 5.41 5.20 -3.58
CA TRP A 139 4.16 5.00 -4.28
C TRP A 139 3.62 6.33 -4.79
N ILE A 140 3.22 6.34 -6.06
CA ILE A 140 2.51 7.46 -6.66
C ILE A 140 1.02 7.11 -6.67
N ILE A 141 0.24 7.97 -6.04
CA ILE A 141 -1.20 7.80 -5.88
C ILE A 141 -1.86 8.98 -6.58
N THR A 142 -2.83 8.71 -7.43
CA THR A 142 -3.49 9.73 -8.25
C THR A 142 -4.97 9.76 -7.97
N ASN A 143 -5.59 10.92 -8.14
CA ASN A 143 -7.03 11.10 -8.17
C ASN A 143 -7.49 11.17 -9.62
N GLN A 144 -8.27 10.20 -10.05
CA GLN A 144 -8.87 10.18 -11.38
C GLN A 144 -10.39 10.16 -11.21
N ASN A 145 -11.07 11.18 -11.71
CA ASN A 145 -12.53 11.31 -11.63
C ASN A 145 -13.11 11.19 -10.20
N GLY A 146 -12.39 11.71 -9.20
CA GLY A 146 -12.83 11.70 -7.80
C GLY A 146 -12.44 10.43 -7.02
N TYR A 147 -11.71 9.52 -7.65
CA TYR A 147 -11.31 8.25 -7.07
C TYR A 147 -9.79 8.16 -6.97
N TRP A 148 -9.28 7.76 -5.79
CA TRP A 148 -7.85 7.68 -5.49
C TRP A 148 -7.35 6.24 -5.64
N GLY A 149 -6.26 6.07 -6.40
CA GLY A 149 -5.65 4.77 -6.64
C GLY A 149 -4.14 4.85 -6.86
N VAL A 150 -3.44 3.78 -6.46
CA VAL A 150 -1.99 3.64 -6.69
C VAL A 150 -1.74 3.40 -8.18
N VAL A 151 -1.03 4.31 -8.84
CA VAL A 151 -0.69 4.20 -10.27
C VAL A 151 0.73 3.69 -10.51
N MET A 152 1.66 4.01 -9.60
CA MET A 152 3.04 3.56 -9.70
C MET A 152 3.59 3.15 -8.34
N ARG A 153 4.40 2.08 -8.32
CA ARG A 153 5.18 1.66 -7.16
C ARG A 153 6.63 1.45 -7.58
N SER A 154 7.56 2.08 -6.87
CA SER A 154 9.00 1.85 -7.03
C SER A 154 9.54 1.27 -5.73
N VAL A 155 10.14 0.08 -5.78
CA VAL A 155 10.55 -0.70 -4.60
C VAL A 155 12.06 -0.89 -4.60
N TYR A 156 12.70 -0.71 -3.44
CA TYR A 156 14.13 -0.92 -3.23
C TYR A 156 14.41 -1.55 -1.87
N VAL A 157 15.59 -2.16 -1.71
CA VAL A 157 16.06 -2.80 -0.48
C VAL A 157 17.24 -2.06 0.10
#